data_AF-A0A7R9YNU1-F1
#
_entry.id   AF-A0A7R9YNU1-F1
#
_cell.length_a   1.000
_cell.length_b   1.000
_cell.length_c   1.000
_cell.angle_alpha   90.00
_cell.angle_beta   90.00
_cell.angle_gamma   90.00
#
_symmetry.space_group_name_H-M   'P 1'
#
loop_
_entity.id
_entity.type
_entity.pdbx_description
1 polymer ?
#
loop_
_entity_poly.entity_id
_entity_poly.type
_entity_poly.pdbx_seq_one_letter_code
_entity_poly.pdbx_strand_id
1 'polypeptide(L)'
;RAINREGLRFYHALFDRLLELGIEPLVTLYHWDLPQALEDEGGWRNKSMIVPAFSRYAAAMFTEFGPKVKVWTTFNEPATFVFIASDLGIHAPGRCSHREICAEGDSLR
;
A
#
# COMPACT_ATOMS: atom_id res chain seq x y z
N ARG A 1 -9.64 -10.01 -8.59
CA ARG A 1 -9.49 -10.23 -7.13
C ARG A 1 -10.72 -9.65 -6.44
N ALA A 2 -11.33 -10.39 -5.50
CA ALA A 2 -12.54 -9.97 -4.78
C ALA A 2 -12.20 -9.24 -3.47
N ILE A 3 -13.14 -8.44 -2.95
CA ILE A 3 -12.98 -7.71 -1.68
C ILE A 3 -13.22 -8.64 -0.49
N ASN A 4 -12.35 -8.56 0.52
CA ASN A 4 -12.52 -9.28 1.79
C ASN A 4 -13.50 -8.54 2.72
N ARG A 5 -14.68 -9.12 2.95
CA ARG A 5 -15.72 -8.55 3.81
C ARG A 5 -15.35 -8.50 5.29
N GLU A 6 -14.54 -9.44 5.80
CA GLU A 6 -14.05 -9.38 7.18
C GLU A 6 -13.13 -8.17 7.40
N GLY A 7 -12.24 -7.88 6.44
CA GLY A 7 -11.37 -6.70 6.51
C GLY A 7 -12.17 -5.39 6.55
N LEU A 8 -13.24 -5.29 5.75
CA LEU A 8 -14.12 -4.11 5.79
C LEU A 8 -14.82 -3.96 7.14
N ARG A 9 -15.34 -5.05 7.71
CA ARG A 9 -15.97 -5.02 9.04
C ARG A 9 -15.03 -4.54 10.13
N PHE A 10 -13.77 -4.99 10.09
CA PHE A 10 -12.75 -4.53 11.03
C PHE A 10 -12.58 -3.01 11.00
N TYR A 11 -12.37 -2.43 9.81
CA TYR A 11 -12.18 -0.98 9.68
C TYR A 11 -13.47 -0.18 9.97
N HIS A 12 -14.65 -0.71 9.66
CA HIS A 12 -15.90 -0.10 10.10
C HIS A 12 -15.99 -0.01 11.62
N ALA A 13 -15.75 -1.12 12.34
CA ALA A 13 -15.78 -1.14 13.79
C ALA A 13 -14.75 -0.17 14.40
N LEU A 14 -13.56 -0.09 13.82
CA LEU A 14 -12.53 0.86 14.24
C LEU A 14 -12.99 2.31 14.04
N PHE A 15 -13.47 2.66 12.85
CA PHE A 15 -13.89 4.03 12.55
C PHE A 15 -15.13 4.44 13.34
N ASP A 16 -16.09 3.54 13.52
CA ASP A 16 -17.26 3.77 14.37
C ASP A 16 -16.83 4.09 15.79
N ARG A 17 -15.89 3.31 16.34
CA ARG A 17 -15.38 3.54 17.68
C ARG A 17 -14.62 4.87 17.83
N LEU A 18 -13.85 5.27 16.82
CA LEU A 18 -13.18 6.58 16.82
C LEU A 18 -14.20 7.72 16.81
N LEU A 19 -15.20 7.64 15.95
CA LEU A 19 -16.24 8.66 15.82
C LEU A 19 -17.13 8.76 17.06
N GLU A 20 -17.48 7.64 17.70
CA GLU A 20 -18.17 7.63 19.00
C GLU A 20 -17.40 8.40 20.09
N LEU A 21 -16.07 8.40 20.01
CA LEU A 21 -15.18 9.10 20.92
C LEU A 21 -14.88 10.55 20.48
N GLY A 22 -15.50 11.01 19.39
CA GLY A 22 -15.25 12.35 18.82
C GLY A 22 -13.89 12.49 18.14
N ILE A 23 -13.26 11.39 17.75
CA ILE A 23 -11.96 11.37 17.07
C ILE A 23 -12.19 11.20 15.57
N GLU A 24 -11.73 12.17 14.77
CA GLU A 24 -11.84 12.10 13.31
C GLU A 24 -10.75 11.19 12.71
N PRO A 25 -11.11 10.17 11.91
CA PRO A 25 -10.13 9.30 11.29
C PRO A 25 -9.44 9.98 10.09
N LEU A 26 -8.10 9.95 10.10
CA LEU A 26 -7.26 10.17 8.93
C LEU A 26 -6.76 8.82 8.43
N VAL A 27 -7.04 8.47 7.18
CA VAL A 27 -6.69 7.15 6.64
C VAL A 27 -5.61 7.25 5.57
N THR A 28 -4.54 6.48 5.77
CA THR A 28 -3.51 6.23 4.75
C THR A 28 -3.87 4.95 3.99
N LEU A 29 -3.97 5.02 2.67
CA LEU A 29 -4.35 3.86 1.84
C LEU A 29 -3.23 2.83 1.69
N TYR A 30 -1.98 3.27 1.63
CA TYR A 30 -0.82 2.40 1.44
C TYR A 30 0.32 2.78 2.38
N HIS A 31 0.75 1.82 3.19
CA HIS A 31 1.84 1.98 4.13
C HIS A 31 2.84 0.81 4.00
N TRP A 32 3.32 0.65 2.76
CA TRP A 32 4.41 -0.26 2.39
C TRP A 32 4.06 -1.76 2.45
N ASP A 33 2.79 -2.07 2.60
CA ASP A 33 2.22 -3.39 2.79
C ASP A 33 1.60 -3.95 1.49
N LEU A 34 2.37 -3.90 0.40
CA LEU A 34 1.90 -4.42 -0.89
C LEU A 34 1.55 -5.91 -0.75
N PRO A 35 0.34 -6.34 -1.16
CA PRO A 35 0.00 -7.76 -1.16
C PRO A 35 1.02 -8.57 -1.96
N GLN A 36 1.57 -9.64 -1.37
CA GLN A 36 2.59 -10.47 -2.00
C GLN A 36 2.20 -10.95 -3.40
N ALA A 37 0.93 -11.32 -3.60
CA ALA A 37 0.43 -11.74 -4.90
C ALA A 37 0.52 -10.67 -6.01
N LEU A 38 0.67 -9.38 -5.67
CA LEU A 38 0.97 -8.32 -6.62
C LEU A 38 2.48 -8.15 -6.82
N GLU A 39 3.29 -8.32 -5.76
CA GLU A 39 4.76 -8.34 -5.89
C GLU A 39 5.24 -9.51 -6.76
N ASP A 40 4.63 -10.68 -6.64
CA ASP A 40 4.90 -11.85 -7.47
C ASP A 40 4.59 -11.60 -8.97
N GLU A 41 3.71 -10.63 -9.27
CA GLU A 41 3.42 -10.14 -10.62
C GLU A 41 4.33 -8.97 -11.06
N GLY A 42 5.38 -8.67 -10.29
CA GLY A 42 6.35 -7.60 -10.55
C GLY A 42 6.10 -6.31 -9.76
N GLY A 43 5.07 -6.27 -8.91
CA GLY A 43 4.83 -5.21 -7.94
C GLY A 43 4.80 -3.80 -8.54
N TRP A 44 5.45 -2.86 -7.86
CA TRP A 44 5.55 -1.45 -8.28
C TRP A 44 6.26 -1.23 -9.62
N ARG A 45 7.02 -2.24 -10.11
CA ARG A 45 7.73 -2.19 -11.39
C ARG A 45 6.80 -2.53 -12.56
N ASN A 46 5.77 -3.35 -12.32
CA ASN A 46 4.77 -3.69 -13.32
C ASN A 46 3.65 -2.63 -13.38
N LYS A 47 3.91 -1.54 -14.11
CA LYS A 47 2.98 -0.40 -14.24
C LYS A 47 1.61 -0.77 -14.79
N SER A 48 1.54 -1.66 -15.77
CA SER A 48 0.27 -2.05 -16.42
C SER A 48 -0.65 -2.83 -15.48
N MET A 49 -0.08 -3.50 -14.47
CA MET A 49 -0.81 -4.22 -13.44
C MET A 49 -1.09 -3.33 -12.20
N ILE A 50 -0.07 -2.67 -11.66
CA ILE A 50 -0.15 -2.01 -10.35
C ILE A 50 -1.03 -0.77 -10.37
N VAL A 51 -1.00 0.02 -11.45
CA VAL A 51 -1.82 1.22 -11.59
C VAL A 51 -3.31 0.87 -11.52
N PRO A 52 -3.87 -0.01 -12.37
CA PRO A 52 -5.28 -0.36 -12.25
C PRO A 52 -5.61 -1.16 -10.98
N ALA A 53 -4.66 -1.91 -10.40
CA ALA A 53 -4.88 -2.59 -9.12
C ALA A 53 -5.08 -1.59 -7.97
N PHE A 54 -4.17 -0.62 -7.83
CA PHE A 54 -4.25 0.41 -6.79
C PHE A 54 -5.46 1.32 -7.01
N SER A 55 -5.76 1.74 -8.24
CA SER A 55 -6.93 2.57 -8.53
C SER A 55 -8.25 1.89 -8.13
N ARG A 56 -8.40 0.59 -8.39
CA ARG A 56 -9.60 -0.16 -7.95
C ARG A 56 -9.69 -0.28 -6.44
N TYR A 57 -8.56 -0.53 -5.78
CA TYR A 57 -8.51 -0.57 -4.31
C TYR A 57 -8.90 0.78 -3.71
N ALA A 58 -8.27 1.87 -4.15
CA ALA A 58 -8.57 3.22 -3.68
C ALA A 58 -10.05 3.59 -3.91
N ALA A 59 -10.57 3.34 -5.11
CA ALA A 59 -11.98 3.61 -5.43
C ALA A 59 -12.95 2.84 -4.52
N ALA A 60 -12.64 1.57 -4.23
CA ALA A 60 -13.44 0.77 -3.29
C ALA A 60 -13.39 1.35 -1.87
N MET A 61 -12.22 1.75 -1.37
CA MET A 61 -12.08 2.34 -0.02
C MET A 61 -12.79 3.69 0.10
N PHE A 62 -12.67 4.55 -0.91
CA PHE A 62 -13.38 5.83 -0.93
C PHE A 62 -14.89 5.65 -0.98
N THR A 63 -15.38 4.66 -1.73
CA THR A 63 -16.82 4.35 -1.80
C THR A 63 -17.33 3.81 -0.46
N GLU A 64 -16.63 2.85 0.13
CA GLU A 64 -17.06 2.17 1.35
C GLU A 64 -16.98 3.09 2.59
N PHE A 65 -15.89 3.84 2.74
CA PHE A 65 -15.57 4.58 3.97
C PHE A 65 -15.69 6.10 3.85
N GLY A 66 -15.91 6.64 2.64
CA GLY A 66 -16.09 8.09 2.42
C GLY A 66 -17.15 8.77 3.31
N PRO A 67 -18.25 8.09 3.72
CA PRO A 67 -19.16 8.66 4.71
C PRO A 67 -18.50 8.95 6.06
N LYS A 68 -17.54 8.11 6.51
CA LYS A 68 -16.89 8.16 7.83
C LYS A 68 -15.53 8.85 7.84
N VAL A 69 -14.82 8.87 6.70
CA VAL A 69 -13.43 9.36 6.59
C VAL A 69 -13.38 10.55 5.63
N LYS A 70 -12.89 11.70 6.12
CA LYS A 70 -12.79 12.94 5.33
C LYS A 70 -11.37 13.29 4.92
N VAL A 71 -10.38 12.89 5.71
CA VAL A 71 -8.96 13.15 5.43
C VAL A 71 -8.28 11.86 4.99
N TRP A 72 -7.69 11.91 3.80
CA TRP A 72 -7.07 10.77 3.16
C TRP A 72 -5.63 11.09 2.76
N THR A 73 -4.75 10.12 2.91
CA THR A 73 -3.43 10.10 2.28
C THR A 73 -3.32 8.86 1.41
N THR A 74 -2.83 9.02 0.19
CA THR A 74 -2.71 7.90 -0.76
C THR A 74 -1.53 7.01 -0.42
N PHE A 75 -0.35 7.61 -0.28
CA PHE A 75 0.90 6.92 0.00
C PHE A 75 1.58 7.53 1.21
N ASN A 76 2.02 6.68 2.13
CA ASN A 76 3.04 7.07 3.09
C ASN A 76 4.43 6.98 2.44
N GLU A 77 5.21 8.06 2.52
CA GLU A 77 6.62 8.15 2.14
C GLU A 77 7.03 7.31 0.90
N PRO A 78 6.70 7.78 -0.33
CA PRO A 78 7.00 7.05 -1.55
C PRO A 78 8.47 6.65 -1.74
N ALA A 79 9.40 7.48 -1.23
CA ALA A 79 10.82 7.17 -1.26
C ALA A 79 11.16 5.84 -0.57
N THR A 80 10.41 5.46 0.47
CA THR A 80 10.70 4.25 1.23
C THR A 80 10.46 2.99 0.40
N PHE A 81 9.30 2.88 -0.25
CA PHE A 81 8.98 1.67 -1.03
C PHE A 81 9.46 1.72 -2.49
N VAL A 82 9.93 2.87 -2.98
CA VAL A 82 10.51 3.00 -4.33
C VAL A 82 12.04 2.96 -4.31
N PHE A 83 12.69 3.68 -3.39
CA PHE A 83 14.15 3.79 -3.34
C PHE A 83 14.75 2.88 -2.28
N ILE A 84 14.34 3.03 -1.01
CA ILE A 84 14.95 2.28 0.09
C ILE A 84 14.70 0.76 -0.05
N ALA A 85 13.51 0.39 -0.53
CA ALA A 85 13.10 -0.99 -0.74
C ALA A 85 13.61 -1.65 -2.04
N SER A 86 13.88 -0.86 -3.09
CA SER A 86 14.22 -1.40 -4.41
C SER A 86 15.65 -1.10 -4.88
N ASP A 87 16.28 -0.04 -4.37
CA ASP A 87 17.66 0.31 -4.69
C ASP A 87 18.64 -0.14 -3.60
N LEU A 88 18.26 0.05 -2.33
CA LEU A 88 19.12 -0.28 -1.18
C LEU A 88 18.82 -1.65 -0.55
N GLY A 89 17.68 -2.26 -0.85
CA GLY A 89 17.27 -3.56 -0.30
C GLY A 89 16.97 -3.58 1.20
N ILE A 90 16.83 -2.41 1.85
CA ILE A 90 16.67 -2.31 3.30
C ILE A 90 15.24 -2.68 3.75
N HIS A 91 14.24 -2.32 2.95
CA HIS A 91 12.83 -2.64 3.20
C HIS A 91 12.30 -3.66 2.19
N ALA A 92 11.21 -4.34 2.54
CA ALA A 92 10.51 -5.24 1.63
C ALA A 92 10.15 -4.52 0.31
N PRO A 93 10.33 -5.17 -0.87
CA PRO A 93 10.65 -6.59 -1.05
C PRO A 93 12.14 -6.97 -0.91
N GLY A 94 13.00 -6.04 -0.49
CA GLY A 94 14.42 -6.31 -0.23
C GLY A 94 15.26 -6.34 -1.50
N ARG A 95 14.84 -5.60 -2.52
CA ARG A 95 15.52 -5.53 -3.81
C ARG A 95 16.61 -4.48 -3.81
N CYS A 96 17.71 -4.78 -4.48
CA CYS A 96 18.89 -3.96 -4.49
C CYS A 96 19.44 -3.81 -5.92
N SER A 97 19.38 -2.59 -6.45
CA SER A 97 20.03 -2.20 -7.70
C SER A 97 21.33 -1.41 -7.52
N HIS A 98 21.64 -0.99 -6.29
CA HIS A 98 22.82 -0.20 -5.99
C HIS A 98 24.10 -1.05 -5.92
N ARG A 99 24.91 -1.04 -6.98
CA ARG A 99 26.06 -1.95 -7.15
C ARG A 99 27.18 -1.78 -6.12
N GLU A 100 27.32 -0.61 -5.50
CA GLU A 100 28.32 -0.40 -4.44
C GLU A 100 27.90 -1.02 -3.10
N ILE A 101 26.59 -1.22 -2.90
CA ILE A 101 25.99 -1.77 -1.67
C ILE A 101 25.71 -3.26 -1.87
N CYS A 102 25.28 -3.65 -3.07
CA CYS A 102 25.03 -5.03 -3.47
C CYS A 102 25.76 -5.33 -4.78
N ALA A 103 26.95 -5.92 -4.69
CA ALA A 103 27.86 -6.12 -5.82
C ALA A 103 27.23 -6.87 -7.01
N GLU A 104 26.35 -7.84 -6.74
CA GLU A 104 25.65 -8.59 -7.78
C GLU A 104 24.39 -7.86 -8.30
N GLY A 105 23.72 -7.09 -7.43
CA GLY A 105 22.37 -6.57 -7.65
C GLY A 105 21.33 -7.67 -7.87
N ASP A 106 20.05 -7.37 -7.67
CA ASP A 106 18.96 -8.33 -7.94
C ASP A 106 17.87 -7.75 -8.84
N SER A 107 18.19 -6.66 -9.55
CA SER A 107 17.27 -5.97 -10.47
C SER A 107 16.78 -6.83 -11.64
N LEU A 108 17.41 -7.99 -11.87
CA LEU A 108 17.00 -9.01 -12.84
C LEU A 108 16.07 -10.11 -12.29
N ARG A 109 15.86 -10.20 -10.98
CA ARG A 109 14.83 -11.07 -10.39
C ARG A 109 13.45 -10.47 -10.55
#